data_AF-A0A167TID9-F1
#
_entry.id   AF-A0A167TID9-F1
#
_cell.length_a   1.000
_cell.length_b   1.000
_cell.length_c   1.000
_cell.angle_alpha   90.00
_cell.angle_beta   90.00
_cell.angle_gamma   90.00
#
_symmetry.space_group_name_H-M   'P 1'
#
loop_
_entity.id
_entity.type
_entity.pdbx_description
1 polymer ?
#
loop_
_entity_poly.entity_id
_entity_poly.type
_entity_poly.pdbx_seq_one_letter_code
_entity_poly.pdbx_strand_id
1 'polypeptide(L)'
;MPDNTSVHGAIILQPAGALPDASDLPNSQSGVFAASASSGAPALAERAGNAIKSESSSSKRARFDSPRPPEVGVPKPSGLSRLPIELLAEILLYFTSTKVLLNVARSSKDLCLTLVDPASSFIWRGIRGSCCVPIPDPTPNFTEPAYAAFIFDGGECEVCNKATRAMYCSFALRVRLCGNQSCYSTFRQVHCKNDYDASGRALLSAESTTCFSLHHNGFHTSNWPDSGMRLCRASDYVEAYAGPTWDINEHKFEIEKRDKIMTWAVQLSKWKEKRTKLQTSAKEENEALACVIATKEGWSQRDMLQTQTFGRLHRTSADLAVPLRMDDFRLVRSTVDEEMIKMAEARKRRADEETYRNLYRELERQYNRLKSQNSKDKIIPTLAQFRQLPVIKLVQSQQTPASTDVSRDLKSGLLAGMLEGDLDKWSKTAKEAFGEMLGFPGYRSASKTKLHPVDRITARFRCKRCRKEGWKYAQDGCLDFPGVCAHVCHDSSMEKRTKERWNPDHFEADEK
;
A
#
# COMPACT_ATOMS: atom_id res chain seq x y z
N MET A 1 47.52 -30.12 51.42
CA MET A 1 46.74 -29.63 52.58
C MET A 1 47.53 -28.48 53.17
N PRO A 2 46.97 -27.27 53.42
CA PRO A 2 45.55 -26.95 53.52
C PRO A 2 45.07 -25.74 52.67
N ASP A 3 43.75 -25.74 52.51
CA ASP A 3 42.77 -24.65 52.62
C ASP A 3 42.96 -23.26 52.00
N ASN A 4 41.87 -22.91 51.32
CA ASN A 4 41.61 -21.72 50.56
C ASN A 4 40.47 -20.96 51.26
N THR A 5 40.77 -19.86 51.94
CA THR A 5 39.77 -18.93 52.51
C THR A 5 40.21 -17.47 52.35
N SER A 6 39.41 -16.76 51.56
CA SER A 6 38.88 -15.40 51.74
C SER A 6 39.81 -14.29 52.28
N VAL A 7 40.03 -13.24 51.47
CA VAL A 7 40.00 -11.84 51.97
C VAL A 7 39.33 -10.91 50.95
N HIS A 8 38.30 -10.24 51.47
CA HIS A 8 37.60 -9.02 51.10
C HIS A 8 38.21 -8.02 50.10
N GLY A 9 37.35 -7.50 49.22
CA GLY A 9 37.49 -6.20 48.57
C GLY A 9 36.11 -5.57 48.36
N ALA A 10 35.66 -4.74 49.31
CA ALA A 10 34.45 -3.93 49.20
C ALA A 10 34.70 -2.75 48.24
N ILE A 11 33.83 -2.56 47.24
CA ILE A 11 33.79 -1.34 46.43
C ILE A 11 32.49 -0.61 46.77
N ILE A 12 32.69 0.59 47.33
CA ILE A 12 31.68 1.57 47.72
C ILE A 12 31.13 2.22 46.45
N LEU A 13 29.80 2.18 46.30
CA LEU A 13 29.04 2.98 45.33
C LEU A 13 28.81 4.38 45.91
N GLN A 14 29.18 5.42 45.15
CA GLN A 14 28.63 6.76 45.30
C GLN A 14 27.94 7.21 44.00
N PRO A 15 26.90 8.07 44.11
CA PRO A 15 25.98 8.39 43.03
C PRO A 15 26.41 9.63 42.23
N ALA A 16 26.28 9.58 40.91
CA ALA A 16 26.20 10.74 40.03
C ALA A 16 24.81 10.68 39.37
N GLY A 17 24.02 11.72 39.18
CA GLY A 17 24.15 13.16 39.30
C GLY A 17 22.93 13.70 38.54
N ALA A 18 22.29 14.75 39.07
CA ALA A 18 20.95 15.21 38.68
C ALA A 18 20.81 15.59 37.19
N LEU A 19 19.63 15.30 36.63
CA LEU A 19 19.14 15.72 35.32
C LEU A 19 18.95 17.26 35.26
N PRO A 20 19.33 17.93 34.16
CA PRO A 20 19.02 19.34 33.98
C PRO A 20 17.58 19.57 33.46
N ASP A 21 17.08 20.72 33.87
CA ASP A 21 15.72 21.26 33.75
C ASP A 21 15.33 21.61 32.30
N ALA A 22 14.04 21.46 32.00
CA ALA A 22 13.47 21.62 30.68
C ALA A 22 12.91 23.04 30.47
N SER A 23 13.77 23.97 30.10
CA SER A 23 13.37 25.26 29.56
C SER A 23 14.52 25.83 28.75
N ASP A 24 14.53 25.55 27.43
CA ASP A 24 15.11 26.40 26.37
C ASP A 24 15.34 25.59 25.08
N LEU A 25 14.33 25.46 24.22
CA LEU A 25 14.56 25.28 22.78
C LEU A 25 13.45 25.98 21.95
N PRO A 26 13.82 26.61 20.82
CA PRO A 26 13.00 27.58 20.12
C PRO A 26 11.91 26.98 19.21
N ASN A 27 10.80 27.69 19.21
CA ASN A 27 9.57 27.49 18.46
C ASN A 27 9.83 27.60 16.94
N SER A 28 9.73 26.50 16.19
CA SER A 28 9.76 26.52 14.71
C SER A 28 8.45 26.01 14.12
N GLN A 29 7.92 26.84 13.23
CA GLN A 29 6.56 26.88 12.73
C GLN A 29 6.27 25.72 11.76
N SER A 30 5.24 24.95 12.08
CA SER A 30 4.54 24.08 11.13
C SER A 30 3.50 24.89 10.35
N GLY A 31 3.83 25.25 9.10
CA GLY A 31 2.94 25.92 8.17
C GLY A 31 1.80 25.01 7.71
N VAL A 32 0.60 25.29 8.21
CA VAL A 32 -0.67 24.75 7.69
C VAL A 32 -1.29 25.85 6.82
N PHE A 33 -1.33 25.63 5.51
CA PHE A 33 -2.06 26.51 4.59
C PHE A 33 -3.57 26.35 4.81
N ALA A 34 -4.17 27.33 5.48
CA ALA A 34 -5.59 27.58 5.49
C ALA A 34 -5.99 28.30 4.20
N ALA A 35 -6.95 27.75 3.46
CA ALA A 35 -7.65 28.47 2.40
C ALA A 35 -8.99 28.96 2.97
N SER A 36 -9.13 30.28 3.02
CA SER A 36 -10.25 31.03 3.56
C SER A 36 -11.55 30.80 2.79
N ALA A 37 -12.63 30.64 3.55
CA ALA A 37 -14.00 30.83 3.06
C ALA A 37 -14.31 32.33 3.02
N SER A 38 -14.96 32.78 1.94
CA SER A 38 -15.74 34.02 1.93
C SER A 38 -17.08 33.76 1.24
N SER A 39 -18.10 34.06 2.02
CA SER A 39 -19.54 34.16 1.78
C SER A 39 -19.99 34.88 0.51
N GLY A 40 -21.13 34.43 -0.03
CA GLY A 40 -21.94 35.18 -0.99
C GLY A 40 -23.14 34.38 -1.51
N ALA A 41 -24.27 34.43 -0.79
CA ALA A 41 -25.59 34.12 -1.35
C ALA A 41 -26.23 35.42 -1.86
N PRO A 42 -27.06 35.35 -2.91
CA PRO A 42 -28.50 35.52 -2.67
C PRO A 42 -29.40 34.59 -3.49
N ALA A 43 -30.70 34.69 -3.20
CA ALA A 43 -31.75 33.70 -3.40
C ALA A 43 -32.59 33.84 -4.69
N LEU A 44 -33.34 32.75 -4.95
CA LEU A 44 -34.67 32.64 -5.60
C LEU A 44 -34.84 32.91 -7.11
N ALA A 45 -35.12 31.84 -7.86
CA ALA A 45 -36.20 31.80 -8.86
C ALA A 45 -36.59 30.34 -9.22
N GLU A 46 -37.89 30.06 -9.20
CA GLU A 46 -38.55 28.83 -9.63
C GLU A 46 -38.43 28.61 -11.15
N ARG A 47 -38.32 27.35 -11.61
CA ARG A 47 -39.32 26.69 -12.49
C ARG A 47 -38.86 25.33 -13.02
N ALA A 48 -39.82 24.40 -12.94
CA ALA A 48 -40.23 23.40 -13.94
C ALA A 48 -39.19 22.44 -14.54
N GLY A 49 -39.50 21.15 -14.37
CA GLY A 49 -38.68 20.03 -14.78
C GLY A 49 -38.50 19.87 -16.29
N ASN A 50 -37.41 19.18 -16.63
CA ASN A 50 -37.36 18.34 -17.82
C ASN A 50 -36.37 17.21 -17.58
N ALA A 51 -36.89 15.99 -17.72
CA ALA A 51 -36.13 14.76 -17.70
C ALA A 51 -35.23 14.68 -18.94
N ILE A 52 -33.91 14.66 -18.74
CA ILE A 52 -32.95 14.31 -19.78
C ILE A 52 -32.07 13.18 -19.24
N LYS A 53 -32.18 12.02 -19.90
CA LYS A 53 -31.35 10.83 -19.71
C LYS A 53 -29.88 11.19 -19.86
N SER A 54 -29.09 11.02 -18.80
CA SER A 54 -27.63 11.07 -18.89
C SER A 54 -27.07 9.67 -19.05
N GLU A 55 -26.65 9.34 -20.27
CA GLU A 55 -25.80 8.19 -20.55
C GLU A 55 -24.41 8.46 -19.94
N SER A 56 -24.04 7.63 -18.96
CA SER A 56 -22.71 7.66 -18.35
C SER A 56 -21.69 7.02 -19.30
N SER A 57 -20.82 7.84 -19.89
CA SER A 57 -19.68 7.35 -20.66
C SER A 57 -18.60 6.82 -19.71
N SER A 58 -18.69 5.53 -19.39
CA SER A 58 -17.58 4.84 -18.73
C SER A 58 -16.43 4.65 -19.72
N SER A 59 -15.33 5.34 -19.45
CA SER A 59 -14.04 5.13 -20.11
C SER A 59 -13.60 3.67 -19.91
N LYS A 60 -13.78 2.85 -20.94
CA LYS A 60 -13.22 1.49 -21.01
C LYS A 60 -11.70 1.60 -21.12
N ARG A 61 -10.99 1.50 -19.99
CA ARG A 61 -9.56 1.16 -19.99
C ARG A 61 -9.42 -0.25 -20.58
N ALA A 62 -8.71 -0.36 -21.69
CA ALA A 62 -8.34 -1.62 -22.30
C ALA A 62 -7.61 -2.49 -21.27
N ARG A 63 -8.15 -3.69 -21.02
CA ARG A 63 -7.49 -4.72 -20.21
C ARG A 63 -6.25 -5.18 -20.97
N PHE A 64 -5.08 -4.96 -20.39
CA PHE A 64 -3.87 -5.67 -20.77
C PHE A 64 -4.08 -7.15 -20.42
N ASP A 65 -3.99 -8.05 -21.41
CA ASP A 65 -4.00 -9.49 -21.17
C ASP A 65 -2.82 -9.84 -20.25
N SER A 66 -3.15 -10.14 -19.00
CA SER A 66 -2.20 -10.77 -18.08
C SER A 66 -2.05 -12.24 -18.48
N PRO A 67 -0.84 -12.81 -18.41
CA PRO A 67 -0.65 -14.25 -18.60
C PRO A 67 -1.59 -15.02 -17.67
N ARG A 68 -2.23 -16.05 -18.25
CA ARG A 68 -3.15 -16.99 -17.59
C ARG A 68 -2.59 -17.40 -16.21
N PRO A 69 -3.35 -17.27 -15.11
CA PRO A 69 -2.90 -17.78 -13.82
C PRO A 69 -2.65 -19.29 -13.93
N PRO A 70 -1.60 -19.82 -13.27
CA PRO A 70 -1.35 -21.25 -13.26
C PRO A 70 -2.58 -21.98 -12.71
N GLU A 71 -2.87 -23.15 -13.30
CA GLU A 71 -3.99 -24.00 -12.91
C GLU A 71 -4.07 -24.15 -11.38
N VAL A 72 -5.24 -23.84 -10.84
CA VAL A 72 -5.55 -23.97 -9.42
C VAL A 72 -5.52 -25.47 -9.09
N GLY A 73 -4.35 -25.96 -8.67
CA GLY A 73 -4.24 -27.27 -8.05
C GLY A 73 -5.20 -27.35 -6.87
N VAL A 74 -5.85 -28.51 -6.71
CA VAL A 74 -6.70 -28.82 -5.55
C VAL A 74 -5.94 -28.39 -4.28
N PRO A 75 -6.54 -27.52 -3.42
CA PRO A 75 -5.87 -27.05 -2.23
C PRO A 75 -5.38 -28.24 -1.42
N LYS A 76 -4.06 -28.34 -1.24
CA LYS A 76 -3.46 -29.38 -0.41
C LYS A 76 -4.12 -29.29 0.98
N PRO A 77 -4.74 -30.37 1.51
CA PRO A 77 -5.44 -30.31 2.78
C PRO A 77 -4.49 -29.82 3.87
N SER A 78 -4.93 -28.82 4.64
CA SER A 78 -4.13 -28.25 5.73
C SER A 78 -3.70 -29.34 6.71
N GLY A 79 -2.41 -29.42 7.05
CA GLY A 79 -1.92 -30.40 8.02
C GLY A 79 -2.62 -30.31 9.38
N LEU A 80 -3.08 -29.11 9.76
CA LEU A 80 -3.80 -28.84 11.01
C LEU A 80 -5.17 -29.52 11.09
N SER A 81 -5.91 -29.66 9.99
CA SER A 81 -7.25 -30.27 10.01
C SER A 81 -7.22 -31.80 10.09
N ARG A 82 -6.03 -32.40 10.00
CA ARG A 82 -5.83 -33.86 10.11
C ARG A 82 -5.37 -34.30 11.51
N LEU A 83 -5.08 -33.35 12.39
CA LEU A 83 -4.63 -33.65 13.75
C LEU A 83 -5.82 -34.10 14.62
N PRO A 84 -5.63 -35.10 15.50
CA PRO A 84 -6.55 -35.35 16.61
C PRO A 84 -6.80 -34.09 17.43
N ILE A 85 -8.01 -33.96 18.00
CA ILE A 85 -8.43 -32.75 18.71
C ILE A 85 -7.53 -32.43 19.91
N GLU A 86 -6.92 -33.43 20.52
CA GLU A 86 -6.01 -33.30 21.66
C GLU A 86 -4.70 -32.62 21.25
N LEU A 87 -4.11 -33.03 20.12
CA LEU A 87 -2.89 -32.40 19.59
C LEU A 87 -3.18 -31.01 19.04
N LEU A 88 -4.34 -30.84 18.41
CA LEU A 88 -4.81 -29.54 17.97
C LEU A 88 -5.01 -28.61 19.17
N ALA A 89 -5.62 -29.09 20.26
CA ALA A 89 -5.81 -28.34 21.49
C ALA A 89 -4.47 -27.93 22.12
N GLU A 90 -3.52 -28.86 22.25
CA GLU A 90 -2.19 -28.58 22.78
C GLU A 90 -1.50 -27.45 22.01
N ILE A 91 -1.48 -27.53 20.67
CA ILE A 91 -0.92 -26.47 19.82
C ILE A 91 -1.66 -25.14 20.03
N LEU A 92 -2.99 -25.17 20.08
CA LEU A 92 -3.79 -23.96 20.18
C LEU A 92 -3.70 -23.30 21.56
N LEU A 93 -3.47 -24.06 22.63
CA LEU A 93 -3.31 -23.56 23.99
C LEU A 93 -2.01 -22.76 24.18
N TYR A 94 -1.01 -22.91 23.31
CA TYR A 94 0.16 -22.00 23.28
C TYR A 94 -0.21 -20.57 22.86
N PHE A 95 -1.36 -20.34 22.23
CA PHE A 95 -1.80 -18.98 21.89
C PHE A 95 -2.44 -18.29 23.10
N THR A 96 -2.00 -17.06 23.38
CA THR A 96 -2.47 -16.23 24.49
C THR A 96 -3.63 -15.30 24.09
N SER A 97 -4.41 -15.66 23.07
CA SER A 97 -5.51 -14.82 22.56
C SER A 97 -6.58 -15.61 21.83
N THR A 98 -7.83 -15.50 22.29
CA THR A 98 -9.01 -16.11 21.64
C THR A 98 -9.30 -15.52 20.26
N LYS A 99 -8.77 -14.33 19.92
CA LYS A 99 -8.82 -13.77 18.56
C LYS A 99 -8.08 -14.65 17.54
N VAL A 100 -6.95 -15.26 17.94
CA VAL A 100 -6.21 -16.18 17.07
C VAL A 100 -7.03 -17.42 16.81
N LEU A 101 -7.62 -18.00 17.87
CA LEU A 101 -8.49 -19.16 17.75
C LEU A 101 -9.69 -18.89 16.84
N LEU A 102 -10.30 -17.71 16.94
CA LEU A 102 -11.38 -17.29 16.04
C LEU A 102 -10.95 -17.23 14.58
N ASN A 103 -9.75 -16.71 14.30
CA ASN A 103 -9.20 -16.69 12.95
C ASN A 103 -8.88 -18.11 12.44
N VAL A 104 -8.37 -18.99 13.30
CA VAL A 104 -8.10 -20.40 12.95
C VAL A 104 -9.40 -21.13 12.63
N ALA A 105 -10.43 -20.99 13.47
CA ALA A 105 -11.74 -21.58 13.22
C ALA A 105 -12.32 -21.12 11.87
N ARG A 106 -12.11 -19.86 11.48
CA ARG A 106 -12.59 -19.32 10.19
C ARG A 106 -11.70 -19.62 9.00
N SER A 107 -10.51 -20.18 9.20
CA SER A 107 -9.57 -20.45 8.12
C SER A 107 -9.94 -21.67 7.27
N SER A 108 -10.72 -22.61 7.83
CA SER A 108 -11.22 -23.77 7.09
C SER A 108 -12.57 -24.23 7.64
N LYS A 109 -13.36 -24.90 6.79
CA LYS A 109 -14.66 -25.45 7.18
C LYS A 109 -14.52 -26.52 8.26
N ASP A 110 -13.52 -27.39 8.14
CA ASP A 110 -13.30 -28.51 9.07
C ASP A 110 -12.89 -28.01 10.46
N LEU A 111 -11.98 -27.02 10.52
CA LEU A 111 -11.58 -26.39 11.77
C LEU A 111 -12.74 -25.61 12.39
N CYS A 112 -13.59 -24.97 11.57
CA CYS A 112 -14.80 -24.31 12.07
C CYS A 112 -15.72 -25.30 12.76
N LEU A 113 -16.05 -26.41 12.09
CA LEU A 113 -16.93 -27.45 12.65
C LEU A 113 -16.35 -28.04 13.93
N THR A 114 -15.04 -28.31 13.96
CA THR A 114 -14.36 -28.89 15.12
C THR A 114 -14.30 -27.93 16.30
N LEU A 115 -13.94 -26.66 16.06
CA LEU A 115 -13.73 -25.68 17.12
C LEU A 115 -15.00 -24.98 17.60
N VAL A 116 -16.10 -25.03 16.84
CA VAL A 116 -17.39 -24.50 17.28
C VAL A 116 -18.18 -25.56 18.06
N ASP A 117 -17.83 -26.84 17.93
CA ASP A 117 -18.48 -27.92 18.64
C ASP A 117 -18.38 -27.76 20.17
N PRO A 118 -19.46 -27.96 20.94
CA PRO A 118 -19.45 -27.85 22.39
C PRO A 118 -18.38 -28.70 23.10
N ALA A 119 -18.01 -29.86 22.54
CA ALA A 119 -16.96 -30.73 23.08
C ALA A 119 -15.59 -30.05 23.06
N SER A 120 -15.36 -29.10 22.16
CA SER A 120 -14.11 -28.33 22.05
C SER A 120 -14.08 -27.05 22.90
N SER A 121 -15.15 -26.76 23.67
CA SER A 121 -15.27 -25.54 24.48
C SER A 121 -14.17 -25.36 25.53
N PHE A 122 -13.54 -26.44 25.98
CA PHE A 122 -12.40 -26.39 26.90
C PHE A 122 -11.19 -25.65 26.30
N ILE A 123 -10.98 -25.72 24.98
CA ILE A 123 -9.89 -25.04 24.28
C ILE A 123 -10.08 -23.52 24.39
N TRP A 124 -11.29 -23.04 24.11
CA TRP A 124 -11.63 -21.63 24.23
C TRP A 124 -11.50 -21.12 25.66
N ARG A 125 -12.03 -21.87 26.65
CA ARG A 125 -11.90 -21.54 28.07
C ARG A 125 -10.43 -21.48 28.52
N GLY A 126 -9.62 -22.45 28.10
CA GLY A 126 -8.20 -22.50 28.41
C GLY A 126 -7.44 -21.29 27.86
N ILE A 127 -7.64 -20.95 26.59
CA ILE A 127 -7.00 -19.77 25.98
C ILE A 127 -7.51 -18.47 26.61
N ARG A 128 -8.80 -18.39 26.90
CA ARG A 128 -9.42 -17.22 27.54
C ARG A 128 -8.81 -16.92 28.91
N GLY A 129 -8.56 -17.97 29.70
CA GLY A 129 -7.87 -17.87 31.00
C GLY A 129 -6.38 -17.55 30.87
N SER A 130 -5.73 -17.99 29.78
CA SER A 130 -4.30 -17.81 29.52
C SER A 130 -3.96 -16.50 28.77
N CYS A 131 -4.96 -15.65 28.52
CA CYS A 131 -4.74 -14.34 27.90
C CYS A 131 -3.91 -13.44 28.82
N CYS A 132 -3.12 -12.54 28.24
CA CYS A 132 -2.30 -11.56 28.98
C CYS A 132 -3.10 -10.76 30.03
N VAL A 133 -4.38 -10.54 29.74
CA VAL A 133 -5.40 -10.19 30.73
C VAL A 133 -6.52 -11.22 30.58
N PRO A 134 -6.81 -12.03 31.61
CA PRO A 134 -7.90 -13.00 31.58
C PRO A 134 -9.22 -12.32 31.21
N ILE A 135 -9.90 -12.86 30.20
CA ILE A 135 -11.20 -12.32 29.77
C ILE A 135 -12.28 -12.84 30.74
N PRO A 136 -13.18 -11.97 31.22
CA PRO A 136 -14.34 -12.37 32.03
C PRO A 136 -15.12 -13.54 31.42
N ASP A 137 -15.83 -14.30 32.26
CA ASP A 137 -16.68 -15.38 31.78
C ASP A 137 -17.86 -14.84 30.94
N PRO A 138 -18.29 -15.56 29.89
CA PRO A 138 -19.48 -15.19 29.13
C PRO A 138 -20.74 -15.26 30.00
N THR A 139 -21.73 -14.43 29.69
CA THR A 139 -23.10 -14.66 30.20
C THR A 139 -23.68 -15.94 29.60
N PRO A 140 -24.66 -16.60 30.25
CA PRO A 140 -25.20 -17.89 29.81
C PRO A 140 -25.74 -17.93 28.37
N ASN A 141 -25.99 -16.77 27.77
CA ASN A 141 -26.53 -16.62 26.41
C ASN A 141 -25.45 -16.77 25.32
N PHE A 142 -24.17 -16.83 25.67
CA PHE A 142 -23.08 -16.94 24.71
C PHE A 142 -22.41 -18.32 24.76
N THR A 143 -22.19 -18.89 23.58
CA THR A 143 -21.16 -19.92 23.41
C THR A 143 -19.78 -19.26 23.39
N GLU A 144 -18.72 -19.98 23.78
CA GLU A 144 -17.36 -19.44 23.79
C GLU A 144 -16.91 -18.87 22.42
N PRO A 145 -17.16 -19.52 21.26
CA PRO A 145 -16.85 -18.94 19.96
C PRO A 145 -17.65 -17.67 19.64
N ALA A 146 -18.94 -17.64 19.98
CA ALA A 146 -19.79 -16.46 19.77
C ALA A 146 -19.37 -15.30 20.67
N TYR A 147 -18.90 -15.61 21.87
CA TYR A 147 -18.36 -14.61 22.79
C TYR A 147 -17.04 -14.02 22.28
N ALA A 148 -16.13 -14.86 21.77
CA ALA A 148 -14.90 -14.38 21.15
C ALA A 148 -15.18 -13.49 19.93
N ALA A 149 -16.15 -13.88 19.08
CA ALA A 149 -16.62 -13.05 17.98
C ALA A 149 -17.18 -11.70 18.47
N PHE A 150 -18.05 -11.71 19.48
CA PHE A 150 -18.60 -10.50 20.09
C PHE A 150 -17.49 -9.53 20.56
N ILE A 151 -16.43 -10.03 21.18
CA ILE A 151 -15.33 -9.18 21.68
C ILE A 151 -14.43 -8.68 20.54
N PHE A 152 -13.99 -9.56 19.64
CA PHE A 152 -12.86 -9.29 18.75
C PHE A 152 -13.23 -8.98 17.30
N ASP A 153 -14.42 -9.36 16.84
CA ASP A 153 -14.82 -9.03 15.48
C ASP A 153 -15.00 -7.54 15.32
N GLY A 154 -14.81 -7.08 14.09
CA GLY A 154 -15.27 -5.77 13.65
C GLY A 154 -16.77 -5.76 13.41
N GLY A 155 -17.29 -4.59 13.07
CA GLY A 155 -18.70 -4.41 12.71
C GLY A 155 -18.90 -3.06 12.06
N GLU A 156 -20.14 -2.70 11.80
CA GLU A 156 -20.48 -1.40 11.24
C GLU A 156 -20.52 -0.34 12.35
N CYS A 157 -20.09 0.88 12.00
CA CYS A 157 -20.26 2.03 12.87
C CYS A 157 -21.74 2.45 12.87
N GLU A 158 -22.36 2.57 14.03
CA GLU A 158 -23.81 2.87 14.11
C GLU A 158 -24.22 4.24 13.57
N VAL A 159 -23.28 5.16 13.39
CA VAL A 159 -23.58 6.51 12.87
C VAL A 159 -23.34 6.61 11.37
N CYS A 160 -22.21 6.09 10.87
CA CYS A 160 -21.84 6.25 9.46
C CYS A 160 -21.89 4.96 8.64
N ASN A 161 -22.26 3.83 9.24
CA ASN A 161 -22.36 2.49 8.65
C ASN A 161 -21.07 1.98 7.98
N LYS A 162 -19.93 2.64 8.24
CA LYS A 162 -18.63 2.17 7.76
C LYS A 162 -18.15 1.01 8.61
N ALA A 163 -17.65 -0.04 7.96
CA ALA A 163 -17.00 -1.17 8.64
C ALA A 163 -15.79 -0.69 9.45
N THR A 164 -15.72 -1.10 10.72
CA THR A 164 -14.64 -0.78 11.65
C THR A 164 -14.15 -2.05 12.36
N ARG A 165 -12.84 -2.10 12.62
CA ARG A 165 -12.21 -3.16 13.42
C ARG A 165 -12.14 -2.82 14.91
N ALA A 166 -12.64 -1.65 15.32
CA ALA A 166 -12.66 -1.23 16.72
C ALA A 166 -13.64 -2.10 17.50
N MET A 167 -13.25 -2.58 18.69
CA MET A 167 -14.15 -3.26 19.64
C MET A 167 -15.33 -2.35 20.03
N TYR A 168 -16.34 -2.92 20.67
CA TYR A 168 -17.45 -2.16 21.24
C TYR A 168 -16.96 -1.01 22.13
N CYS A 169 -17.52 0.18 21.93
CA CYS A 169 -17.31 1.36 22.78
C CYS A 169 -18.03 1.17 24.12
N SER A 170 -19.21 0.55 24.09
CA SER A 170 -19.97 0.10 25.26
C SER A 170 -20.41 -1.34 25.03
N PHE A 171 -20.11 -2.22 26.00
CA PHE A 171 -20.50 -3.62 25.95
C PHE A 171 -21.94 -3.84 26.40
N ALA A 172 -22.49 -3.02 27.31
CA ALA A 172 -23.88 -3.15 27.72
C ALA A 172 -24.84 -2.71 26.59
N LEU A 173 -24.58 -1.54 25.97
CA LEU A 173 -25.39 -1.04 24.85
C LEU A 173 -25.01 -1.71 23.52
N ARG A 174 -23.93 -2.50 23.47
CA ARG A 174 -23.42 -3.15 22.25
C ARG A 174 -23.22 -2.17 21.09
N VAL A 175 -22.61 -1.02 21.40
CA VAL A 175 -22.40 0.07 20.43
C VAL A 175 -20.97 0.07 19.89
N ARG A 176 -20.84 0.18 18.56
CA ARG A 176 -19.55 0.24 17.87
C ARG A 176 -19.42 1.53 17.06
N LEU A 177 -18.28 2.20 17.17
CA LEU A 177 -17.99 3.45 16.46
C LEU A 177 -16.65 3.37 15.72
N CYS A 178 -16.53 4.09 14.61
CA CYS A 178 -15.37 4.01 13.70
C CYS A 178 -14.10 4.74 14.17
N GLY A 179 -14.11 5.37 15.35
CA GLY A 179 -12.99 6.17 15.84
C GLY A 179 -12.98 7.63 15.39
N ASN A 180 -13.93 8.07 14.56
CA ASN A 180 -14.05 9.48 14.16
C ASN A 180 -14.79 10.31 15.23
N GLN A 181 -14.22 11.46 15.62
CA GLN A 181 -14.81 12.36 16.63
C GLN A 181 -16.25 12.74 16.33
N SER A 182 -16.57 13.02 15.06
CA SER A 182 -17.92 13.35 14.63
C SER A 182 -18.92 12.22 14.92
N CYS A 183 -18.54 10.96 14.71
CA CYS A 183 -19.42 9.83 14.99
C CYS A 183 -19.67 9.66 16.49
N TYR A 184 -18.67 9.90 17.34
CA TYR A 184 -18.86 9.87 18.79
C TYR A 184 -19.77 11.00 19.29
N SER A 185 -19.56 12.24 18.80
CA SER A 185 -20.41 13.36 19.17
C SER A 185 -21.85 13.18 18.70
N THR A 186 -22.06 12.72 17.46
CA THR A 186 -23.40 12.46 16.92
C THR A 186 -24.09 11.33 17.65
N PHE A 187 -23.39 10.23 17.95
CA PHE A 187 -23.99 9.13 18.72
C PHE A 187 -24.47 9.61 20.10
N ARG A 188 -23.64 10.37 20.81
CA ARG A 188 -24.00 10.93 22.11
C ARG A 188 -25.17 11.90 22.07
N GLN A 189 -25.25 12.76 21.05
CA GLN A 189 -26.28 13.79 20.96
C GLN A 189 -27.62 13.27 20.43
N VAL A 190 -27.58 12.37 19.45
CA VAL A 190 -28.77 11.95 18.68
C VAL A 190 -29.27 10.58 19.13
N HIS A 191 -28.36 9.65 19.46
CA HIS A 191 -28.69 8.24 19.70
C HIS A 191 -28.69 7.85 21.18
N CYS A 192 -28.30 8.75 22.07
CA CYS A 192 -28.32 8.52 23.52
C CYS A 192 -29.34 9.43 24.22
N LYS A 193 -29.86 8.96 25.36
CA LYS A 193 -30.62 9.75 26.32
C LYS A 193 -30.00 9.61 27.70
N ASN A 194 -30.08 10.68 28.49
CA ASN A 194 -29.66 10.64 29.88
C ASN A 194 -30.67 9.83 30.68
N ASP A 195 -30.18 8.78 31.34
CA ASP A 195 -30.93 8.04 32.33
C ASP A 195 -30.73 8.73 33.68
N TYR A 196 -31.71 9.55 34.05
CA TYR A 196 -31.79 10.12 35.39
C TYR A 196 -32.56 9.08 36.22
N ASP A 197 -31.84 8.39 37.10
CA ASP A 197 -32.18 7.20 37.91
C ASP A 197 -33.48 7.28 38.77
N ALA A 198 -34.42 8.18 38.50
CA ALA A 198 -35.52 8.57 39.39
C ALA A 198 -36.90 7.98 39.06
N SER A 199 -37.08 7.26 37.95
CA SER A 199 -38.44 6.94 37.46
C SER A 199 -38.93 5.51 37.68
N GLY A 200 -38.09 4.60 38.22
CA GLY A 200 -38.51 3.20 38.42
C GLY A 200 -38.91 2.51 37.10
N ARG A 201 -38.17 2.78 36.02
CA ARG A 201 -38.47 2.28 34.67
C ARG A 201 -37.38 1.35 34.11
N ALA A 202 -37.82 0.57 33.15
CA ALA A 202 -37.24 -0.64 32.57
C ALA A 202 -35.93 -0.54 31.77
N LEU A 203 -34.97 0.30 32.13
CA LEU A 203 -33.73 0.35 31.33
C LEU A 203 -32.83 -0.85 31.66
N LEU A 204 -32.86 -1.85 30.77
CA LEU A 204 -32.05 -3.08 30.86
C LEU A 204 -30.55 -2.83 30.69
N SER A 205 -30.14 -1.68 30.16
CA SER A 205 -28.74 -1.31 29.97
C SER A 205 -28.57 0.20 29.98
N ALA A 206 -27.67 0.71 30.81
CA ALA A 206 -27.32 2.11 30.90
C ALA A 206 -25.82 2.25 31.21
N GLU A 207 -25.10 3.08 30.47
CA GLU A 207 -23.64 3.13 30.48
C GLU A 207 -23.10 4.49 30.88
N SER A 208 -21.89 4.51 31.43
CA SER A 208 -21.24 5.76 31.80
C SER A 208 -21.01 6.62 30.56
N THR A 209 -21.22 7.93 30.68
CA THR A 209 -20.92 8.89 29.61
C THR A 209 -19.47 8.83 29.12
N THR A 210 -18.58 8.35 29.98
CA THR A 210 -17.15 8.14 29.68
C THR A 210 -16.89 7.06 28.62
N CYS A 211 -17.83 6.13 28.40
CA CYS A 211 -17.75 5.10 27.33
C CYS A 211 -17.78 5.69 25.91
N PHE A 212 -18.21 6.95 25.76
CA PHE A 212 -18.38 7.63 24.48
C PHE A 212 -17.47 8.85 24.32
N SER A 213 -16.35 8.90 25.05
CA SER A 213 -15.33 9.93 24.87
C SER A 213 -14.14 9.39 24.09
N LEU A 214 -13.80 10.07 23.00
CA LEU A 214 -12.62 9.73 22.17
C LEU A 214 -11.30 10.19 22.80
N HIS A 215 -11.37 11.16 23.72
CA HIS A 215 -10.20 11.72 24.40
C HIS A 215 -9.84 10.99 25.71
N HIS A 216 -10.69 10.06 26.16
CA HIS A 216 -10.30 9.15 27.23
C HIS A 216 -9.65 7.92 26.59
N ASN A 217 -8.35 7.77 26.79
CA ASN A 217 -7.55 6.59 26.45
C ASN A 217 -7.98 5.34 27.28
N GLY A 218 -9.28 5.05 27.35
CA GLY A 218 -9.82 3.99 28.19
C GLY A 218 -9.61 4.26 29.68
N PHE A 219 -10.10 5.41 30.17
CA PHE A 219 -10.16 5.68 31.59
C PHE A 219 -11.57 6.14 31.95
N HIS A 220 -12.41 5.19 32.35
CA HIS A 220 -13.65 5.50 33.04
C HIS A 220 -13.31 6.09 34.42
N THR A 221 -13.57 7.39 34.62
CA THR A 221 -13.45 8.02 35.95
C THR A 221 -14.51 7.50 36.92
N SER A 222 -15.60 6.96 36.40
CA SER A 222 -16.64 6.25 37.14
C SER A 222 -17.32 5.22 36.23
N ASN A 223 -17.40 3.97 36.69
CA ASN A 223 -18.15 2.91 36.06
C ASN A 223 -19.52 2.78 36.72
N TRP A 224 -20.46 2.07 36.10
CA TRP A 224 -21.68 1.67 36.80
C TRP A 224 -21.33 0.84 38.07
N PRO A 225 -22.03 1.02 39.20
CA PRO A 225 -23.16 1.94 39.42
C PRO A 225 -22.77 3.38 39.78
N ASP A 226 -21.49 3.61 40.10
CA ASP A 226 -20.94 4.86 40.66
C ASP A 226 -20.91 6.05 39.69
N SER A 227 -21.21 5.83 38.41
CA SER A 227 -21.30 6.89 37.41
C SER A 227 -22.54 7.76 37.64
N GLY A 228 -22.34 9.02 38.02
CA GLY A 228 -23.42 9.97 38.31
C GLY A 228 -24.33 10.29 37.11
N MET A 229 -23.82 10.24 35.87
CA MET A 229 -24.63 10.41 34.66
C MET A 229 -24.49 9.19 33.76
N ARG A 230 -25.63 8.54 33.50
CA ARG A 230 -25.76 7.32 32.69
C ARG A 230 -26.46 7.64 31.37
N LEU A 231 -26.05 6.94 30.31
CA LEU A 231 -26.63 7.03 28.98
C LEU A 231 -27.26 5.70 28.62
N CYS A 232 -28.47 5.74 28.10
CA CYS A 232 -29.11 4.61 27.43
C CYS A 232 -29.34 4.96 25.95
N ARG A 233 -29.61 3.96 25.12
CA ARG A 233 -30.03 4.19 23.73
C ARG A 233 -31.36 4.94 23.72
N ALA A 234 -31.49 5.88 22.79
CA ALA A 234 -32.72 6.65 22.63
C ALA A 234 -33.93 5.77 22.29
N SER A 235 -33.72 4.69 21.53
CA SER A 235 -34.75 3.67 21.25
C SER A 235 -35.26 3.02 22.53
N ASP A 236 -34.33 2.53 23.35
CA ASP A 236 -34.62 1.76 24.56
C ASP A 236 -35.27 2.69 25.62
N TYR A 237 -34.86 3.95 25.65
CA TYR A 237 -35.51 5.00 26.43
C TYR A 237 -36.96 5.22 25.99
N VAL A 238 -37.22 5.39 24.69
CA VAL A 238 -38.59 5.61 24.20
C VAL A 238 -39.48 4.41 24.51
N GLU A 239 -38.99 3.19 24.32
CA GLU A 239 -39.71 1.95 24.64
C GLU A 239 -40.01 1.84 26.14
N ALA A 240 -39.00 2.03 27.00
CA ALA A 240 -39.17 1.98 28.44
C ALA A 240 -40.11 3.08 28.97
N TYR A 241 -40.17 4.23 28.29
CA TYR A 241 -41.04 5.35 28.68
C TYR A 241 -42.45 5.29 28.09
N ALA A 242 -42.67 4.49 27.05
CA ALA A 242 -44.00 4.18 26.51
C ALA A 242 -44.73 3.11 27.35
N GLY A 243 -44.01 2.28 28.10
CA GLY A 243 -44.56 1.24 28.97
C GLY A 243 -45.04 1.73 30.35
N PRO A 244 -45.79 0.88 31.10
CA PRO A 244 -46.18 1.17 32.48
C PRO A 244 -44.96 1.30 33.41
N THR A 245 -45.08 2.13 34.45
CA THR A 245 -44.05 2.25 35.49
C THR A 245 -43.90 0.91 36.22
N TRP A 246 -42.66 0.47 36.45
CA TRP A 246 -42.42 -0.81 37.12
C TRP A 246 -42.74 -0.71 38.61
N ASP A 247 -43.55 -1.64 39.12
CA ASP A 247 -43.46 -2.00 40.53
C ASP A 247 -42.16 -2.83 40.72
N ILE A 248 -41.28 -2.33 41.59
CA ILE A 248 -40.00 -2.94 41.95
C ILE A 248 -40.21 -4.38 42.46
N ASN A 249 -41.32 -4.65 43.13
CA ASN A 249 -41.63 -5.98 43.67
C ASN A 249 -42.05 -6.97 42.59
N GLU A 250 -42.77 -6.52 41.55
CA GLU A 250 -43.18 -7.36 40.42
C GLU A 250 -42.03 -7.63 39.42
N HIS A 251 -41.06 -6.71 39.33
CA HIS A 251 -39.99 -6.74 38.33
C HIS A 251 -38.61 -7.12 38.88
N LYS A 252 -38.56 -7.71 40.08
CA LYS A 252 -37.32 -8.12 40.76
C LYS A 252 -36.40 -8.97 39.87
N PHE A 253 -36.96 -9.89 39.07
CA PHE A 253 -36.19 -10.73 38.16
C PHE A 253 -35.45 -9.93 37.06
N GLU A 254 -36.11 -8.94 36.46
CA GLU A 254 -35.50 -8.10 35.42
C GLU A 254 -34.45 -7.14 36.01
N ILE A 255 -34.64 -6.68 37.24
CA ILE A 255 -33.63 -5.89 37.98
C ILE A 255 -32.38 -6.75 38.25
N GLU A 256 -32.54 -7.97 38.79
CA GLU A 256 -31.41 -8.88 39.03
C GLU A 256 -30.67 -9.24 37.74
N LYS A 257 -31.41 -9.41 36.65
CA LYS A 257 -30.85 -9.68 35.32
C LYS A 257 -30.07 -8.47 34.78
N ARG A 258 -30.62 -7.26 34.91
CA ARG A 258 -29.92 -6.01 34.57
C ARG A 258 -28.61 -5.90 35.33
N ASP A 259 -28.65 -6.09 36.65
CA ASP A 259 -27.47 -5.92 37.50
C ASP A 259 -26.37 -6.93 37.14
N LYS A 260 -26.73 -8.18 36.81
CA LYS A 260 -25.80 -9.19 36.28
C LYS A 260 -25.17 -8.75 34.95
N ILE A 261 -25.97 -8.28 33.99
CA ILE A 261 -25.49 -7.83 32.68
C ILE A 261 -24.58 -6.60 32.82
N MET A 262 -24.97 -5.63 33.64
CA MET A 262 -24.21 -4.41 33.88
C MET A 262 -22.89 -4.69 34.57
N THR A 263 -22.89 -5.54 35.61
CA THR A 263 -21.66 -5.96 36.30
C THR A 263 -20.70 -6.63 35.33
N TRP A 264 -21.20 -7.53 34.48
CA TRP A 264 -20.41 -8.19 33.44
C TRP A 264 -19.86 -7.20 32.39
N ALA A 265 -20.68 -6.26 31.92
CA ALA A 265 -20.25 -5.23 30.98
C ALA A 265 -19.13 -4.35 31.56
N VAL A 266 -19.23 -3.97 32.83
CA VAL A 266 -18.17 -3.21 33.54
C VAL A 266 -16.88 -4.02 33.63
N GLN A 267 -16.95 -5.32 33.92
CA GLN A 267 -15.78 -6.20 33.92
C GLN A 267 -15.11 -6.24 32.54
N LEU A 268 -15.89 -6.33 31.45
CA LEU A 268 -15.38 -6.29 30.09
C LEU A 268 -14.75 -4.94 29.72
N SER A 269 -15.37 -3.82 30.12
CA SER A 269 -14.81 -2.48 29.92
C SER A 269 -13.46 -2.34 30.63
N LYS A 270 -13.37 -2.72 31.91
CA LYS A 270 -12.11 -2.73 32.67
C LYS A 270 -11.05 -3.64 32.04
N TRP A 271 -11.46 -4.81 31.54
CA TRP A 271 -10.58 -5.71 30.81
C TRP A 271 -10.04 -5.05 29.54
N LYS A 272 -10.90 -4.43 28.73
CA LYS A 272 -10.53 -3.73 27.49
C LYS A 272 -9.53 -2.61 27.78
N GLU A 273 -9.73 -1.82 28.84
CA GLU A 273 -8.79 -0.78 29.25
C GLU A 273 -7.41 -1.36 29.58
N LYS A 274 -7.35 -2.39 30.45
CA LYS A 274 -6.09 -3.07 30.81
C LYS A 274 -5.38 -3.64 29.58
N ARG A 275 -6.12 -4.32 28.71
CA ARG A 275 -5.58 -4.88 27.45
C ARG A 275 -5.04 -3.78 26.54
N THR A 276 -5.77 -2.67 26.39
CA THR A 276 -5.36 -1.55 25.54
C THR A 276 -4.06 -0.92 26.05
N LYS A 277 -3.90 -0.77 27.37
CA LYS A 277 -2.66 -0.29 28.00
C LYS A 277 -1.49 -1.21 27.72
N LEU A 278 -1.66 -2.52 27.93
CA LEU A 278 -0.62 -3.51 27.62
C LEU A 278 -0.28 -3.53 26.13
N GLN A 279 -1.27 -3.39 25.25
CA GLN A 279 -1.04 -3.30 23.82
C GLN A 279 -0.23 -2.06 23.45
N THR A 280 -0.49 -0.91 24.05
CA THR A 280 0.29 0.32 23.83
C THR A 280 1.73 0.15 24.34
N SER A 281 1.92 -0.36 25.56
CA SER A 281 3.25 -0.66 26.13
C SER A 281 4.03 -1.62 25.23
N ALA A 282 3.41 -2.73 24.81
CA ALA A 282 4.04 -3.70 23.93
C ALA A 282 4.40 -3.11 22.57
N LYS A 283 3.61 -2.18 22.02
CA LYS A 283 3.98 -1.48 20.77
C LYS A 283 5.22 -0.61 20.96
N GLU A 284 5.30 0.12 22.07
CA GLU A 284 6.46 0.97 22.39
C GLU A 284 7.72 0.13 22.61
N GLU A 285 7.62 -0.96 23.37
CA GLU A 285 8.72 -1.91 23.60
C GLU A 285 9.17 -2.59 22.30
N ASN A 286 8.23 -3.01 21.45
CA ASN A 286 8.53 -3.65 20.17
C ASN A 286 9.23 -2.68 19.20
N GLU A 287 8.78 -1.43 19.15
CA GLU A 287 9.40 -0.38 18.34
C GLU A 287 10.83 -0.08 18.82
N ALA A 288 11.02 0.02 20.14
CA ALA A 288 12.33 0.20 20.74
C ALA A 288 13.27 -0.97 20.43
N LEU A 289 12.79 -2.21 20.56
CA LEU A 289 13.55 -3.40 20.19
C LEU A 289 13.88 -3.43 18.70
N ALA A 290 12.94 -3.08 17.83
CA ALA A 290 13.17 -3.01 16.39
C ALA A 290 14.26 -1.99 16.05
N CYS A 291 14.29 -0.84 16.74
CA CYS A 291 15.37 0.13 16.62
C CYS A 291 16.72 -0.47 17.04
N VAL A 292 16.80 -1.13 18.20
CA VAL A 292 18.02 -1.79 18.69
C VAL A 292 18.54 -2.85 17.71
N ILE A 293 17.65 -3.70 17.17
CA ILE A 293 18.01 -4.72 16.18
C ILE A 293 18.56 -4.05 14.91
N ALA A 294 17.84 -3.05 14.39
CA ALA A 294 18.24 -2.35 13.18
C ALA A 294 19.63 -1.70 13.34
N THR A 295 19.89 -1.03 14.47
CA THR A 295 21.21 -0.45 14.77
C THR A 295 22.29 -1.53 14.86
N LYS A 296 22.01 -2.66 15.53
CA LYS A 296 22.98 -3.74 15.71
C LYS A 296 23.37 -4.42 14.39
N GLU A 297 22.41 -4.63 13.50
CA GLU A 297 22.62 -5.28 12.20
C GLU A 297 23.05 -4.30 11.09
N GLY A 298 23.05 -2.99 11.38
CA GLY A 298 23.34 -1.95 10.38
C GLY A 298 22.24 -1.79 9.33
N TRP A 299 21.00 -2.13 9.67
CA TRP A 299 19.84 -2.05 8.79
C TRP A 299 19.03 -0.78 9.01
N SER A 300 18.28 -0.37 7.99
CA SER A 300 17.21 0.61 8.14
C SER A 300 16.03 -0.04 8.87
N GLN A 301 15.63 0.52 10.02
CA GLN A 301 14.48 0.05 10.79
C GLN A 301 13.20 -0.02 9.93
N ARG A 302 12.98 1.00 9.08
CA ARG A 302 11.84 1.06 8.17
C ARG A 302 11.83 -0.11 7.20
N ASP A 303 12.98 -0.45 6.62
CA ASP A 303 13.09 -1.55 5.66
C ASP A 303 12.88 -2.89 6.36
N MET A 304 13.45 -3.05 7.56
CA MET A 304 13.25 -4.23 8.39
C MET A 304 11.76 -4.44 8.73
N LEU A 305 11.02 -3.38 9.08
CA LEU A 305 9.57 -3.45 9.33
C LEU A 305 8.72 -3.73 8.07
N GLN A 306 9.27 -3.44 6.89
CA GLN A 306 8.64 -3.75 5.60
C GLN A 306 8.89 -5.19 5.14
N THR A 307 9.85 -5.90 5.73
CA THR A 307 10.05 -7.33 5.48
C THR A 307 8.78 -8.12 5.81
N GLN A 308 8.57 -9.21 5.08
CA GLN A 308 7.39 -10.05 5.27
C GLN A 308 7.47 -10.75 6.63
N THR A 309 8.65 -11.25 6.99
CA THR A 309 8.82 -12.08 8.18
C THR A 309 8.82 -11.24 9.46
N PHE A 310 9.77 -10.30 9.61
CA PHE A 310 9.85 -9.49 10.82
C PHE A 310 8.66 -8.54 10.95
N GLY A 311 8.23 -7.91 9.85
CA GLY A 311 7.07 -7.02 9.86
C GLY A 311 5.78 -7.71 10.32
N ARG A 312 5.58 -8.99 9.96
CA ARG A 312 4.44 -9.78 10.48
C ARG A 312 4.62 -10.11 11.96
N LEU A 313 5.78 -10.60 12.36
CA LEU A 313 6.09 -10.92 13.76
C LEU A 313 5.85 -9.70 14.68
N HIS A 314 6.33 -8.53 14.26
CA HIS A 314 6.14 -7.26 14.95
C HIS A 314 4.67 -6.88 15.12
N ARG A 315 3.90 -6.89 14.03
CA ARG A 315 2.47 -6.54 14.05
C ARG A 315 1.65 -7.55 14.86
N THR A 316 1.91 -8.84 14.71
CA THR A 316 1.18 -9.89 15.42
C THR A 316 1.44 -9.81 16.92
N SER A 317 2.68 -9.61 17.35
CA SER A 317 3.01 -9.50 18.78
C SER A 317 2.37 -8.26 19.41
N ALA A 318 2.39 -7.12 18.70
CA ALA A 318 1.66 -5.92 19.10
C ALA A 318 0.14 -6.15 19.18
N ASP A 319 -0.45 -6.87 18.24
CA ASP A 319 -1.89 -7.21 18.25
C ASP A 319 -2.27 -8.12 19.43
N LEU A 320 -1.35 -8.99 19.84
CA LEU A 320 -1.49 -9.90 20.98
C LEU A 320 -1.18 -9.25 22.32
N ALA A 321 -0.67 -8.01 22.32
CA ALA A 321 -0.17 -7.32 23.51
C ALA A 321 0.96 -8.10 24.20
N VAL A 322 1.86 -8.67 23.40
CA VAL A 322 3.05 -9.41 23.85
C VAL A 322 4.30 -8.67 23.38
N PRO A 323 5.23 -8.33 24.29
CA PRO A 323 6.50 -7.74 23.91
C PRO A 323 7.40 -8.80 23.26
N LEU A 324 8.02 -8.41 22.14
CA LEU A 324 9.01 -9.20 21.44
C LEU A 324 10.30 -9.26 22.24
N ARG A 325 10.98 -10.39 22.14
CA ARG A 325 12.31 -10.60 22.71
C ARG A 325 13.33 -10.74 21.59
N MET A 326 14.59 -10.50 21.94
CA MET A 326 15.70 -10.70 21.01
C MET A 326 15.77 -12.16 20.52
N ASP A 327 15.37 -13.13 21.34
CA ASP A 327 15.32 -14.54 20.96
C ASP A 327 14.28 -14.82 19.86
N ASP A 328 13.14 -14.14 19.87
CA ASP A 328 12.14 -14.26 18.81
C ASP A 328 12.71 -13.80 17.46
N PHE A 329 13.52 -12.73 17.48
CA PHE A 329 14.23 -12.25 16.30
C PHE A 329 15.31 -13.24 15.85
N ARG A 330 16.07 -13.83 16.77
CA ARG A 330 17.13 -14.80 16.44
C ARG A 330 16.60 -15.98 15.63
N LEU A 331 15.38 -16.43 15.90
CA LEU A 331 14.73 -17.53 15.17
C LEU A 331 14.45 -17.19 13.70
N VAL A 332 14.22 -15.90 13.38
CA VAL A 332 13.84 -15.46 12.03
C VAL A 332 14.94 -14.65 11.32
N ARG A 333 16.07 -14.39 11.99
CA ARG A 333 17.13 -13.48 11.51
C ARG A 333 17.63 -13.83 10.11
N SER A 334 17.89 -15.10 9.82
CA SER A 334 18.40 -15.54 8.51
C SER A 334 17.41 -15.24 7.38
N THR A 335 16.13 -15.52 7.60
CA THR A 335 15.07 -15.22 6.62
C THR A 335 14.92 -13.71 6.41
N VAL A 336 15.00 -12.92 7.48
CA VAL A 336 14.92 -11.46 7.41
C VAL A 336 16.11 -10.90 6.63
N ASP A 337 17.33 -11.41 6.85
CA ASP A 337 18.53 -10.99 6.13
C ASP A 337 18.40 -11.23 4.61
N GLU A 338 17.92 -12.41 4.20
CA GLU A 338 17.66 -12.70 2.78
C GLU A 338 16.59 -11.77 2.18
N GLU A 339 15.53 -11.47 2.92
CA GLU A 339 14.49 -10.52 2.49
C GLU A 339 15.07 -9.10 2.32
N MET A 340 15.96 -8.69 3.23
CA MET A 340 16.64 -7.39 3.18
C MET A 340 17.57 -7.27 1.97
N ILE A 341 18.34 -8.32 1.65
CA ILE A 341 19.19 -8.38 0.45
C ILE A 341 18.32 -8.22 -0.82
N LYS A 342 17.24 -9.00 -0.93
CA LYS A 342 16.30 -8.92 -2.07
C LYS A 342 15.69 -7.52 -2.20
N MET A 343 15.36 -6.87 -1.10
CA MET A 343 14.83 -5.49 -1.10
C MET A 343 15.88 -4.47 -1.55
N ALA A 344 17.14 -4.63 -1.17
CA ALA A 344 18.23 -3.76 -1.61
C ALA A 344 18.51 -3.92 -3.12
N GLU A 345 18.59 -5.17 -3.59
CA GLU A 345 18.76 -5.48 -5.02
C GLU A 345 17.61 -4.94 -5.87
N ALA A 346 16.36 -5.10 -5.41
CA ALA A 346 15.19 -4.56 -6.10
C ALA A 346 15.18 -3.03 -6.14
N ARG A 347 15.71 -2.34 -5.12
CA ARG A 347 15.88 -0.88 -5.15
C ARG A 347 16.96 -0.46 -6.13
N LYS A 348 18.12 -1.13 -6.11
CA LYS A 348 19.20 -0.89 -7.07
C LYS A 348 18.71 -1.08 -8.51
N ARG A 349 18.05 -2.20 -8.80
CA ARG A 349 17.47 -2.48 -10.11
C ARG A 349 16.49 -1.39 -10.56
N ARG A 350 15.58 -0.95 -9.68
CA ARG A 350 14.64 0.14 -9.99
C ARG A 350 15.36 1.47 -10.28
N ALA A 351 16.43 1.78 -9.55
CA ALA A 351 17.23 2.98 -9.79
C ALA A 351 17.99 2.90 -11.13
N ASP A 352 18.55 1.74 -11.45
CA ASP A 352 19.24 1.47 -12.72
C ASP A 352 18.24 1.56 -13.89
N GLU A 353 17.06 0.96 -13.77
CA GLU A 353 15.98 1.03 -14.76
C GLU A 353 15.45 2.45 -14.95
N GLU A 354 15.31 3.25 -13.89
CA GLU A 354 14.89 4.65 -13.98
C GLU A 354 15.96 5.49 -14.68
N THR A 355 17.24 5.28 -14.34
CA THR A 355 18.37 5.93 -15.02
C THR A 355 18.36 5.60 -16.51
N TYR A 356 18.19 4.33 -16.86
CA TYR A 356 18.08 3.88 -18.24
C TYR A 356 16.87 4.49 -18.96
N ARG A 357 15.69 4.54 -18.32
CA ARG A 357 14.49 5.16 -18.89
C ARG A 357 14.69 6.67 -19.14
N ASN A 358 15.34 7.37 -18.22
CA ASN A 358 15.64 8.78 -18.37
C ASN A 358 16.64 9.05 -19.49
N LEU A 359 17.68 8.22 -19.63
CA LEU A 359 18.61 8.28 -20.75
C LEU A 359 17.88 8.16 -22.09
N TYR A 360 17.03 7.15 -22.23
CA TYR A 360 16.29 6.91 -23.48
C TYR A 360 15.37 8.08 -23.84
N ARG A 361 14.73 8.69 -22.83
CA ARG A 361 13.91 9.88 -22.99
C ARG A 361 14.74 11.08 -23.45
N GLU A 362 15.95 11.24 -22.92
CA GLU A 362 16.83 12.36 -23.29
C GLU A 362 17.40 12.20 -24.71
N LEU A 363 17.82 10.98 -25.08
CA LEU A 363 18.24 10.67 -26.46
C LEU A 363 17.13 10.93 -27.47
N GLU A 364 15.88 10.59 -27.12
CA GLU A 364 14.72 10.85 -27.97
C GLU A 364 14.43 12.36 -28.11
N ARG A 365 14.60 13.14 -27.04
CA ARG A 365 14.52 14.61 -27.12
C ARG A 365 15.60 15.19 -28.03
N GLN A 366 16.85 14.73 -27.94
CA GLN A 366 17.92 15.18 -28.83
C GLN A 366 17.63 14.83 -30.29
N TYR A 367 17.17 13.61 -30.55
CA TYR A 367 16.74 13.19 -31.88
C TYR A 367 15.64 14.10 -32.45
N ASN A 368 14.60 14.37 -31.65
CA ASN A 368 13.49 15.25 -32.07
C ASN A 368 13.97 16.68 -32.30
N ARG A 369 14.93 17.17 -31.51
CA ARG A 369 15.57 18.48 -31.71
C ARG A 369 16.38 18.53 -33.00
N LEU A 370 17.21 17.53 -33.29
CA LEU A 370 17.94 17.45 -34.56
C LEU A 370 16.98 17.45 -35.74
N LYS A 371 15.86 16.72 -35.62
CA LYS A 371 14.80 16.68 -36.64
C LYS A 371 14.10 18.03 -36.83
N SER A 372 13.92 18.83 -35.77
CA SER A 372 13.26 20.14 -35.86
C SER A 372 14.19 21.28 -36.29
N GLN A 373 15.48 21.22 -35.95
CA GLN A 373 16.46 22.27 -36.27
C GLN A 373 16.99 22.18 -37.72
N ASN A 374 17.12 20.97 -38.29
CA ASN A 374 17.74 20.77 -39.61
C ASN A 374 16.71 20.60 -40.74
N SER A 375 16.06 21.70 -41.14
CA SER A 375 14.87 21.63 -41.98
C SER A 375 15.08 21.45 -43.50
N LYS A 376 16.31 21.39 -44.06
CA LYS A 376 16.49 21.17 -45.52
C LYS A 376 17.64 20.27 -46.00
N ASP A 377 18.81 20.21 -45.37
CA ASP A 377 20.00 19.61 -46.02
C ASP A 377 20.63 18.37 -45.34
N LYS A 378 20.32 18.06 -44.08
CA LYS A 378 20.90 16.90 -43.36
C LYS A 378 19.90 15.76 -43.19
N ILE A 379 20.28 14.57 -43.64
CA ILE A 379 19.45 13.37 -43.60
C ILE A 379 19.63 12.68 -42.25
N ILE A 380 18.53 12.52 -41.52
CA ILE A 380 18.52 11.93 -40.19
C ILE A 380 17.88 10.54 -40.27
N PRO A 381 18.54 9.48 -39.77
CA PRO A 381 18.00 8.13 -39.76
C PRO A 381 16.78 8.01 -38.83
N THR A 382 16.04 6.90 -38.86
CA THR A 382 14.99 6.64 -37.87
C THR A 382 15.54 6.59 -36.44
N LEU A 383 14.71 6.88 -35.42
CA LEU A 383 15.13 6.86 -34.00
C LEU A 383 15.78 5.52 -33.59
N ALA A 384 15.30 4.40 -34.14
CA ALA A 384 15.88 3.08 -33.90
C ALA A 384 17.32 2.99 -34.42
N GLN A 385 17.60 3.51 -35.62
CA GLN A 385 18.94 3.56 -36.19
C GLN A 385 19.83 4.63 -35.54
N PHE A 386 19.27 5.78 -35.18
CA PHE A 386 19.98 6.81 -34.42
C PHE A 386 20.55 6.27 -33.10
N ARG A 387 19.77 5.44 -32.39
CA ARG A 387 20.22 4.76 -31.16
C ARG A 387 21.34 3.74 -31.37
N GLN A 388 21.57 3.31 -32.61
CA GLN A 388 22.60 2.32 -32.94
C GLN A 388 23.94 2.94 -33.38
N LEU A 389 23.98 4.28 -33.55
CA LEU A 389 25.21 4.98 -33.93
C LEU A 389 26.31 4.72 -32.89
N PRO A 390 27.57 4.51 -33.31
CA PRO A 390 28.69 4.21 -32.42
C PRO A 390 28.82 5.17 -31.23
N VAL A 391 28.71 6.49 -31.47
CA VAL A 391 28.75 7.50 -30.41
C VAL A 391 27.59 7.35 -29.41
N ILE A 392 26.40 6.98 -29.88
CA ILE A 392 25.22 6.81 -29.02
C ILE A 392 25.32 5.51 -28.21
N LYS A 393 25.89 4.45 -28.79
CA LYS A 393 26.22 3.21 -28.05
C LYS A 393 27.29 3.43 -27.00
N LEU A 394 28.29 4.27 -27.27
CA LEU A 394 29.31 4.64 -26.32
C LEU A 394 28.71 5.40 -25.13
N VAL A 395 27.80 6.34 -25.41
CA VAL A 395 27.03 7.04 -24.37
C VAL A 395 26.16 6.09 -23.56
N GLN A 396 25.58 5.06 -24.20
CA GLN A 396 24.79 4.02 -23.50
C GLN A 396 25.66 3.09 -22.65
N SER A 397 26.90 2.80 -23.04
CA SER A 397 27.79 1.87 -22.34
C SER A 397 28.60 2.51 -21.21
N GLN A 398 28.87 3.81 -21.27
CA GLN A 398 29.69 4.53 -20.26
C GLN A 398 28.90 4.99 -19.03
N GLN A 399 27.58 4.82 -18.98
CA GLN A 399 26.78 5.42 -17.91
C GLN A 399 26.79 4.62 -16.60
N THR A 400 27.59 5.13 -15.67
CA THR A 400 27.37 5.05 -14.22
C THR A 400 26.32 6.09 -13.77
N PRO A 401 25.59 5.87 -12.67
CA PRO A 401 24.48 6.71 -12.18
C PRO A 401 24.81 8.17 -11.80
N ALA A 402 26.03 8.65 -12.03
CA ALA A 402 26.52 9.98 -11.64
C ALA A 402 26.83 10.94 -12.82
N SER A 403 26.56 10.54 -14.07
CA SER A 403 26.83 11.38 -15.26
C SER A 403 25.69 12.38 -15.49
N THR A 404 25.86 13.62 -15.02
CA THR A 404 24.78 14.60 -14.88
C THR A 404 24.44 15.41 -16.13
N ASP A 405 25.11 15.27 -17.28
CA ASP A 405 24.74 16.12 -18.43
C ASP A 405 25.07 15.57 -19.83
N VAL A 406 24.64 14.34 -20.10
CA VAL A 406 24.67 13.73 -21.44
C VAL A 406 23.99 14.63 -22.50
N SER A 407 22.96 15.37 -22.09
CA SER A 407 22.23 16.30 -22.96
C SER A 407 23.09 17.47 -23.43
N ARG A 408 23.93 18.02 -22.55
CA ARG A 408 24.85 19.11 -22.88
C ARG A 408 26.03 18.64 -23.74
N ASP A 409 26.61 17.49 -23.40
CA ASP A 409 27.78 16.99 -24.13
C ASP A 409 27.45 16.59 -25.58
N LEU A 410 26.22 16.12 -25.83
CA LEU A 410 25.69 15.85 -27.18
C LEU A 410 25.26 17.12 -27.94
N LYS A 411 25.09 18.26 -27.28
CA LYS A 411 24.70 19.54 -27.91
C LYS A 411 25.90 20.42 -28.27
N SER A 412 26.93 20.42 -27.45
CA SER A 412 28.05 21.34 -27.59
C SER A 412 29.29 20.74 -26.93
N GLY A 413 30.07 19.98 -27.71
CA GLY A 413 31.28 19.31 -27.23
C GLY A 413 31.84 18.31 -28.24
N LEU A 414 32.83 17.54 -27.81
CA LEU A 414 33.48 16.49 -28.61
C LEU A 414 32.47 15.45 -29.14
N LEU A 415 31.49 15.08 -28.32
CA LEU A 415 30.46 14.11 -28.71
C LEU A 415 29.50 14.64 -29.79
N ALA A 416 29.26 15.95 -29.83
CA ALA A 416 28.47 16.55 -30.91
C ALA A 416 29.18 16.40 -32.26
N GLY A 417 30.50 16.67 -32.31
CA GLY A 417 31.30 16.47 -33.52
C GLY A 417 31.40 15.00 -33.95
N MET A 418 31.52 14.08 -32.99
CA MET A 418 31.47 12.64 -33.27
C MET A 418 30.10 12.19 -33.79
N LEU A 419 29.02 12.76 -33.26
CA LEU A 419 27.65 12.48 -33.72
C LEU A 419 27.41 12.98 -35.14
N GLU A 420 27.90 14.18 -35.47
CA GLU A 420 27.85 14.68 -36.85
C GLU A 420 28.65 13.77 -37.80
N GLY A 421 29.86 13.35 -37.40
CA GLY A 421 30.67 12.42 -38.18
C GLY A 421 29.99 11.05 -38.41
N ASP A 422 29.35 10.50 -37.38
CA ASP A 422 28.60 9.25 -37.47
C ASP A 422 27.35 9.38 -38.37
N LEU A 423 26.63 10.49 -38.28
CA LEU A 423 25.48 10.80 -39.14
C LEU A 423 25.90 10.97 -40.61
N ASP A 424 27.00 11.67 -40.87
CA ASP A 424 27.55 11.85 -42.23
C ASP A 424 28.03 10.53 -42.82
N LYS A 425 28.69 9.69 -42.01
CA LYS A 425 29.12 8.35 -42.43
C LYS A 425 27.91 7.49 -42.77
N TRP A 426 26.89 7.49 -41.91
CA TRP A 426 25.65 6.75 -42.15
C TRP A 426 24.94 7.22 -43.43
N SER A 427 24.82 8.54 -43.61
CA SER A 427 24.21 9.15 -44.81
C SER A 427 24.96 8.77 -46.09
N LYS A 428 26.30 8.79 -46.07
CA LYS A 428 27.14 8.36 -47.21
C LYS A 428 26.92 6.89 -47.55
N THR A 429 26.94 5.99 -46.55
CA THR A 429 26.69 4.57 -46.78
C THR A 429 25.28 4.32 -47.33
N ALA A 430 24.27 5.06 -46.85
CA ALA A 430 22.93 5.01 -47.42
C ALA A 430 22.92 5.49 -48.89
N LYS A 431 23.56 6.63 -49.19
CA LYS A 431 23.65 7.16 -50.56
C LYS A 431 24.36 6.21 -51.52
N GLU A 432 25.40 5.53 -51.06
CA GLU A 432 26.12 4.52 -51.86
C GLU A 432 25.21 3.33 -52.19
N ALA A 433 24.52 2.75 -51.20
CA ALA A 433 23.61 1.63 -51.42
C ALA A 433 22.44 1.97 -52.36
N PHE A 434 21.84 3.15 -52.20
CA PHE A 434 20.77 3.61 -53.10
C PHE A 434 21.30 4.07 -54.46
N GLY A 435 22.56 4.50 -54.55
CA GLY A 435 23.24 4.80 -55.81
C GLY A 435 23.48 3.53 -56.64
N GLU A 436 23.92 2.45 -55.98
CA GLU A 436 24.03 1.12 -56.58
C GLU A 436 22.66 0.62 -57.08
N MET A 437 21.60 0.80 -56.30
CA MET A 437 20.23 0.45 -56.69
C MET A 437 19.73 1.19 -57.93
N LEU A 438 20.18 2.44 -58.15
CA LEU A 438 19.87 3.24 -59.34
C LEU A 438 20.83 2.97 -60.52
N GLY A 439 21.74 1.98 -60.40
CA GLY A 439 22.71 1.64 -61.45
C GLY A 439 23.96 2.51 -61.50
N PHE A 440 24.26 3.26 -60.43
CA PHE A 440 25.45 4.12 -60.31
C PHE A 440 26.39 3.64 -59.19
N PRO A 441 27.01 2.44 -59.30
CA PRO A 441 27.91 1.93 -58.28
C PRO A 441 29.15 2.83 -58.13
N GLY A 442 29.50 3.16 -56.89
CA GLY A 442 30.71 3.95 -56.58
C GLY A 442 30.73 5.36 -57.17
N TYR A 443 29.57 5.99 -57.41
CA TYR A 443 29.47 7.33 -57.99
C TYR A 443 30.29 8.37 -57.19
N ARG A 444 31.22 9.05 -57.88
CA ARG A 444 31.99 10.18 -57.34
C ARG A 444 31.97 11.33 -58.33
N SER A 445 31.74 12.55 -57.82
CA SER A 445 31.77 13.77 -58.61
C SER A 445 32.70 14.78 -57.95
N ALA A 446 33.64 15.32 -58.72
CA ALA A 446 34.47 16.45 -58.28
C ALA A 446 33.74 17.81 -58.41
N SER A 447 32.59 17.84 -59.08
CA SER A 447 31.78 19.05 -59.26
C SER A 447 30.89 19.28 -58.05
N LYS A 448 30.95 20.51 -57.50
CA LYS A 448 30.06 21.01 -56.44
C LYS A 448 28.64 21.33 -56.93
N THR A 449 28.42 21.39 -58.24
CA THR A 449 27.12 21.71 -58.85
C THR A 449 26.35 20.49 -59.33
N LYS A 450 27.02 19.33 -59.47
CA LYS A 450 26.36 18.08 -59.86
C LYS A 450 25.81 17.36 -58.61
N LEU A 451 24.48 17.25 -58.54
CA LEU A 451 23.79 16.47 -57.51
C LEU A 451 24.13 14.98 -57.63
N HIS A 452 24.16 14.31 -56.47
CA HIS A 452 24.26 12.85 -56.41
C HIS A 452 23.05 12.20 -57.12
N PRO A 453 23.20 11.06 -57.82
CA PRO A 453 22.08 10.39 -58.51
C PRO A 453 20.85 10.19 -57.62
N VAL A 454 21.08 9.83 -56.36
CA VAL A 454 20.04 9.61 -55.34
C VAL A 454 19.34 10.90 -54.87
N ASP A 455 19.98 12.06 -55.02
CA ASP A 455 19.42 13.37 -54.66
C ASP A 455 18.67 14.02 -55.84
N ARG A 456 18.60 13.36 -57.01
CA ARG A 456 17.86 13.86 -58.18
C ARG A 456 16.36 13.66 -57.96
N ILE A 457 15.53 14.55 -58.50
CA ILE A 457 14.06 14.46 -58.43
C ILE A 457 13.53 13.16 -59.06
N THR A 458 14.29 12.60 -60.01
CA THR A 458 14.01 11.34 -60.71
C THR A 458 14.37 10.10 -59.88
N ALA A 459 15.08 10.23 -58.76
CA ALA A 459 15.40 9.13 -57.87
C ALA A 459 14.23 8.88 -56.91
N ARG A 460 13.34 7.97 -57.30
CA ARG A 460 12.15 7.58 -56.55
C ARG A 460 12.23 6.12 -56.12
N PHE A 461 11.67 5.81 -54.95
CA PHE A 461 11.78 4.49 -54.34
C PHE A 461 10.45 4.00 -53.78
N ARG A 462 10.25 2.68 -53.80
CA ARG A 462 9.12 1.99 -53.15
C ARG A 462 9.62 1.02 -52.10
N CYS A 463 8.88 0.91 -51.00
CA CYS A 463 9.13 -0.13 -49.99
C CYS A 463 8.54 -1.46 -50.47
N LYS A 464 9.37 -2.50 -50.63
CA LYS A 464 8.98 -3.84 -51.07
C LYS A 464 7.98 -4.51 -50.11
N ARG A 465 7.98 -4.10 -48.84
CA ARG A 465 7.20 -4.75 -47.77
C ARG A 465 5.81 -4.17 -47.63
N CYS A 466 5.70 -2.87 -47.36
CA CYS A 466 4.39 -2.26 -47.11
C CYS A 466 3.75 -1.62 -48.33
N ARG A 467 4.54 -1.25 -49.35
CA ARG A 467 4.08 -0.49 -50.53
C ARG A 467 3.20 0.73 -50.19
N LYS A 468 3.32 1.23 -48.96
CA LYS A 468 2.57 2.36 -48.41
C LYS A 468 3.51 3.54 -48.30
N GLU A 469 3.09 4.67 -48.84
CA GLU A 469 3.78 5.94 -48.64
C GLU A 469 3.12 6.73 -47.49
N GLY A 470 3.91 7.57 -46.80
CA GLY A 470 3.34 8.48 -45.80
C GLY A 470 2.48 9.56 -46.48
N TRP A 471 1.61 10.24 -45.72
CA TRP A 471 0.69 11.25 -46.26
C TRP A 471 1.36 12.33 -47.14
N LYS A 472 2.60 12.70 -46.81
CA LYS A 472 3.43 13.66 -47.58
C LYS A 472 3.76 13.17 -49.00
N TYR A 473 3.78 11.86 -49.22
CA TYR A 473 4.17 11.19 -50.46
C TYR A 473 2.99 10.53 -51.17
N ALA A 474 1.77 10.71 -50.64
CA ALA A 474 0.56 10.07 -51.17
C ALA A 474 0.19 10.54 -52.58
N GLN A 475 0.57 11.77 -52.96
CA GLN A 475 0.36 12.30 -54.31
C GLN A 475 1.36 11.71 -55.33
N ASP A 476 2.61 11.52 -54.91
CA ASP A 476 3.68 11.00 -55.77
C ASP A 476 3.65 9.47 -55.87
N GLY A 477 3.05 8.77 -54.90
CA GLY A 477 2.99 7.31 -54.86
C GLY A 477 4.37 6.64 -54.81
N CYS A 478 5.39 7.38 -54.35
CA CYS A 478 6.78 6.95 -54.20
C CYS A 478 7.53 7.85 -53.18
N LEU A 479 8.59 7.32 -52.58
CA LEU A 479 9.42 8.01 -51.59
C LEU A 479 10.65 8.64 -52.26
N ASP A 480 11.02 9.85 -51.85
CA ASP A 480 12.34 10.43 -52.11
C ASP A 480 13.40 9.87 -51.14
N PHE A 481 14.68 10.13 -51.37
CA PHE A 481 15.75 9.61 -50.51
C PHE A 481 15.61 10.00 -49.01
N PRO A 482 15.29 11.25 -48.65
CA PRO A 482 14.95 11.59 -47.26
C PRO A 482 13.75 10.81 -46.71
N GLY A 483 12.72 10.57 -47.53
CA GLY A 483 11.54 9.79 -47.20
C GLY A 483 11.84 8.33 -46.91
N VAL A 484 12.75 7.73 -47.70
CA VAL A 484 13.24 6.36 -47.49
C VAL A 484 14.07 6.25 -46.20
N CYS A 485 14.95 7.22 -45.95
CA CYS A 485 15.76 7.27 -44.73
C CYS A 485 14.92 7.45 -43.45
N ALA A 486 13.78 8.12 -43.56
CA ALA A 486 12.82 8.31 -42.46
C ALA A 486 11.72 7.23 -42.39
N HIS A 487 11.67 6.29 -43.34
CA HIS A 487 10.59 5.32 -43.46
C HIS A 487 10.60 4.28 -42.33
N VAL A 488 9.41 4.02 -41.77
CA VAL A 488 9.16 2.94 -40.80
C VAL A 488 8.00 2.09 -41.33
N CYS A 489 8.26 0.81 -41.58
CA CYS A 489 7.29 -0.11 -42.14
C CYS A 489 6.12 -0.36 -41.16
N HIS A 490 4.88 -0.22 -41.62
CA HIS A 490 3.68 -0.38 -40.80
C HIS A 490 3.01 -1.77 -40.92
N ASP A 491 3.46 -2.66 -41.79
CA ASP A 491 2.81 -3.97 -41.98
C ASP A 491 3.41 -5.11 -41.12
N SER A 492 4.38 -4.81 -40.26
CA SER A 492 4.88 -5.73 -39.24
C SER A 492 4.15 -5.54 -37.90
N SER A 493 3.97 -6.62 -37.12
CA SER A 493 3.40 -6.54 -35.76
C SER A 493 4.24 -5.58 -34.89
N MET A 494 3.63 -4.94 -33.89
CA MET A 494 4.33 -3.98 -32.99
C MET A 494 5.64 -4.53 -32.41
N GLU A 495 5.68 -5.83 -32.11
CA GLU A 495 6.86 -6.52 -31.58
C GLU A 495 7.96 -6.80 -32.62
N LYS A 496 7.58 -6.91 -33.90
CA LYS A 496 8.53 -6.99 -35.02
C LYS A 496 9.07 -5.61 -35.35
N ARG A 497 8.26 -4.56 -35.30
CA ARG A 497 8.67 -3.16 -35.56
C ARG A 497 9.79 -2.67 -34.65
N THR A 498 9.78 -3.04 -33.37
CA THR A 498 10.83 -2.65 -32.40
C THR A 498 12.15 -3.41 -32.58
N LYS A 499 12.13 -4.57 -33.25
CA LYS A 499 13.31 -5.39 -33.54
C LYS A 499 13.83 -5.20 -34.97
N GLU A 500 13.04 -4.61 -35.85
CA GLU A 500 13.33 -4.45 -37.27
C GLU A 500 14.41 -3.37 -37.50
N ARG A 501 15.52 -3.77 -38.10
CA ARG A 501 16.58 -2.85 -38.50
C ARG A 501 16.26 -2.28 -39.89
N TRP A 502 16.40 -0.97 -40.05
CA TRP A 502 16.35 -0.34 -41.38
C TRP A 502 17.45 -0.94 -42.26
N ASN A 503 17.08 -1.37 -43.47
CA ASN A 503 17.97 -1.99 -44.46
C ASN A 503 17.60 -1.44 -45.86
N PRO A 504 18.59 -0.94 -46.64
CA PRO A 504 18.38 -0.52 -48.03
C PRO A 504 17.71 -1.59 -48.92
N ASP A 505 17.98 -2.88 -48.70
CA ASP A 505 17.44 -3.98 -49.53
C ASP A 505 15.91 -4.07 -49.53
N HIS A 506 15.26 -3.48 -48.52
CA HIS A 506 13.81 -3.45 -48.39
C HIS A 506 13.13 -2.48 -49.38
N PHE A 507 13.93 -1.74 -50.15
CA PHE A 507 13.45 -0.78 -51.13
C PHE A 507 13.85 -1.18 -52.55
N GLU A 508 13.13 -0.66 -53.53
CA GLU A 508 13.41 -0.78 -54.96
C GLU A 508 13.25 0.59 -55.62
N ALA A 509 13.96 0.81 -56.73
CA ALA A 509 13.79 2.00 -57.56
C ALA A 509 12.41 1.96 -58.26
N ASP A 510 11.73 3.10 -58.28
CA ASP A 510 10.48 3.28 -59.03
C ASP A 510 10.81 3.83 -60.42
N GLU A 511 10.76 2.98 -61.44
CA GLU A 511 11.13 3.31 -62.83
C GLU A 511 9.99 3.98 -63.62
N LYS A 512 9.05 4.66 -62.94
CA LYS A 512 7.90 5.31 -63.58
C LYS A 512 8.23 6.62 -64.28
#